data_AF-A0A3L7S3T1-F1
#
_entry.id   AF-A0A3L7S3T1-F1
#
_cell.length_a   1.000
_cell.length_b   1.000
_cell.length_c   1.000
_cell.angle_alpha   90.00
_cell.angle_beta   90.00
_cell.angle_gamma   90.00
#
_symmetry.space_group_name_H-M   'P 1'
#
loop_
_entity.id
_entity.type
_entity.pdbx_description
1 polymer ?
#
loop_
_entity_poly.entity_id
_entity_poly.type
_entity_poly.pdbx_seq_one_letter_code
_entity_poly.pdbx_strand_id
1 'polypeptide(L)'
;MFSLVQKIPQKYRIPLVAAVLPTLVILALTWSQVGDIRQRAVDACVSQARAVCLSAESVRLHAEHQWQKDIFQQSKLKEWAHAGNTDHVMSTIPIISAMASIQNSAKDSGFLFKVPTLTPRNPANMADAFERAALAKLSDENLNELIEFDEAHNTVHYFRPVRMSESCLKCHG
;
A
#
# COMPACT_ATOMS: atom_id res chain seq x y z
N MET A 1 -0.69 18.70 -48.63
CA MET A 1 0.41 19.21 -47.77
C MET A 1 1.76 19.40 -48.50
N PHE A 2 2.17 18.52 -49.42
CA PHE A 2 3.47 18.67 -50.13
C PHE A 2 3.59 19.91 -51.05
N SER A 3 2.48 20.39 -51.61
CA SER A 3 2.45 21.55 -52.53
C SER A 3 2.81 22.90 -51.87
N LEU A 4 2.47 23.12 -50.59
CA LEU A 4 2.81 24.37 -49.90
C LEU A 4 4.29 24.45 -49.51
N VAL A 5 4.87 23.33 -49.06
CA VAL A 5 6.29 23.25 -48.69
C VAL A 5 7.18 23.49 -49.91
N GLN A 6 6.71 23.13 -51.11
CA GLN A 6 7.44 23.33 -52.37
C GLN A 6 7.62 24.79 -52.78
N LYS A 7 6.76 25.70 -52.32
CA LYS A 7 6.82 27.14 -52.65
C LYS A 7 7.84 27.93 -51.81
N ILE A 8 8.39 27.33 -50.76
CA ILE A 8 9.37 27.99 -49.89
C ILE A 8 10.76 27.96 -50.58
N PRO A 9 11.56 29.03 -50.53
CA PRO A 9 12.93 29.01 -51.06
C PRO A 9 13.80 27.94 -50.36
N GLN A 10 14.68 27.28 -51.11
CA GLN A 10 15.49 26.15 -50.62
C GLN A 10 16.37 26.50 -49.40
N LYS A 11 16.84 27.76 -49.32
CA LYS A 11 17.60 28.32 -48.19
C LYS A 11 16.85 28.31 -46.84
N TYR A 12 15.52 28.30 -46.86
CA TYR A 12 14.69 28.24 -45.64
C TYR A 12 14.05 26.87 -45.43
N ARG A 13 13.87 26.07 -46.50
CA ARG A 13 13.25 24.74 -46.40
C ARG A 13 14.08 23.73 -45.63
N ILE A 14 15.38 23.68 -45.90
CA ILE A 14 16.29 22.73 -45.25
C ILE A 14 16.35 22.98 -43.73
N PRO A 15 16.64 24.19 -43.23
CA PRO A 15 16.65 24.43 -41.79
C PRO A 15 15.28 24.27 -41.14
N LEU A 16 14.20 24.61 -41.85
CA LEU A 16 12.84 24.43 -41.33
C LEU A 16 12.47 22.95 -41.16
N VAL A 17 12.75 22.10 -42.14
CA VAL A 17 12.52 20.65 -42.00
C VAL A 17 13.45 20.05 -40.95
N ALA A 18 14.71 20.46 -40.92
CA ALA A 18 15.70 20.02 -39.93
C ALA A 18 15.35 20.44 -38.49
N ALA A 19 14.59 21.51 -38.29
CA ALA A 19 14.08 21.91 -36.98
C ALA A 19 12.73 21.24 -36.66
N VAL A 20 11.76 21.34 -37.57
CA VAL A 20 10.38 20.89 -37.32
C VAL A 20 10.29 19.39 -37.11
N LEU A 21 11.00 18.58 -37.91
CA LEU A 21 10.89 17.12 -37.82
C LEU A 21 11.44 16.58 -36.48
N PRO A 22 12.64 16.96 -36.01
CA PRO A 22 13.11 16.59 -34.68
C PRO A 22 12.21 17.12 -33.55
N THR A 23 11.69 18.35 -33.66
CA THR A 23 10.76 18.90 -32.66
C THR A 23 9.50 18.06 -32.55
N LEU A 24 8.90 17.65 -33.68
CA LEU A 24 7.72 16.78 -33.68
C LEU A 24 8.02 15.40 -33.07
N VAL A 25 9.19 14.83 -33.36
CA VAL A 25 9.62 13.55 -32.76
C VAL A 25 9.80 13.70 -31.24
N ILE A 26 10.48 14.75 -30.78
CA ILE A 26 10.66 15.01 -29.35
C ILE A 26 9.31 15.16 -28.66
N LEU A 27 8.38 15.94 -29.23
CA LEU A 27 7.04 16.11 -28.67
C LEU A 27 6.27 14.79 -28.57
N ALA A 28 6.33 13.95 -29.60
CA ALA A 28 5.69 12.63 -29.60
C ALA A 28 6.30 11.72 -28.52
N LEU A 29 7.62 11.70 -28.38
CA LEU A 29 8.33 10.92 -27.36
C LEU A 29 8.01 11.41 -25.95
N THR A 30 8.03 12.72 -25.71
CA THR A 30 7.69 13.30 -24.41
C THR A 30 6.24 12.98 -24.03
N TRP A 31 5.30 13.07 -24.98
CA TRP A 31 3.91 12.73 -24.72
C TRP A 31 3.73 11.27 -24.32
N SER A 32 4.39 10.35 -25.04
CA SER A 32 4.41 8.92 -24.70
C SER A 32 5.02 8.69 -23.31
N GLN A 33 6.14 9.35 -23.00
CA GLN A 33 6.84 9.18 -21.73
C GLN A 33 6.04 9.67 -20.52
N VAL A 34 5.26 10.75 -20.66
CA VAL A 34 4.45 11.27 -19.55
C VAL A 34 3.42 10.24 -19.06
N GLY A 35 2.78 9.51 -19.98
CA GLY A 35 1.87 8.42 -19.64
C GLY A 35 2.59 7.27 -18.93
N ASP A 36 3.70 6.82 -19.50
CA ASP A 36 4.51 5.73 -18.95
C ASP A 36 5.06 6.06 -17.55
N ILE A 37 5.53 7.29 -17.34
CA ILE A 37 6.07 7.74 -16.05
C ILE A 37 5.00 7.70 -14.98
N ARG A 38 3.77 8.15 -15.29
CA ARG A 38 2.66 8.10 -14.34
C ARG A 38 2.34 6.66 -13.93
N GLN A 39 2.22 5.75 -14.90
CA GLN A 39 1.92 4.36 -14.60
C GLN A 39 3.04 3.72 -13.77
N ARG A 40 4.31 3.93 -14.15
CA ARG A 40 5.46 3.41 -13.40
C ARG A 40 5.54 3.96 -11.98
N ALA A 41 5.18 5.22 -11.77
CA ALA A 41 5.13 5.81 -10.44
C ALA A 41 4.06 5.12 -9.56
N VAL A 42 2.86 4.91 -10.11
CA VAL A 42 1.79 4.15 -9.43
C VAL A 42 2.22 2.72 -9.12
N ASP A 43 2.78 2.01 -10.10
CA ASP A 43 3.24 0.64 -9.93
C ASP A 43 4.34 0.53 -8.87
N ALA A 44 5.25 1.52 -8.81
CA ALA A 44 6.28 1.61 -7.78
C ALA A 44 5.67 1.81 -6.39
N CYS A 45 4.71 2.72 -6.23
CA CYS A 45 4.01 2.94 -4.97
C CYS A 45 3.26 1.68 -4.51
N VAL A 46 2.53 1.02 -5.42
CA VAL A 46 1.81 -0.23 -5.13
C VAL A 46 2.78 -1.35 -4.75
N SER A 47 3.88 -1.49 -5.47
CA SER A 47 4.93 -2.49 -5.18
C SER A 47 5.56 -2.27 -3.81
N GLN A 48 5.86 -1.02 -3.46
CA GLN A 48 6.36 -0.65 -2.14
C GLN A 48 5.34 -0.95 -1.04
N ALA A 49 4.08 -0.54 -1.21
CA ALA A 49 3.03 -0.81 -0.23
C ALA A 49 2.79 -2.32 -0.04
N ARG A 50 2.80 -3.09 -1.14
CA ARG A 50 2.73 -4.56 -1.12
C ARG A 50 3.87 -5.16 -0.31
N ALA A 51 5.10 -4.72 -0.54
CA ALA A 51 6.26 -5.20 0.20
C ALA A 51 6.12 -4.94 1.71
N VAL A 52 5.68 -3.73 2.09
CA VAL A 52 5.43 -3.35 3.50
C VAL A 52 4.37 -4.24 4.14
N CYS A 53 3.23 -4.44 3.48
CA CYS A 53 2.17 -5.31 4.00
C CYS A 53 2.60 -6.78 4.13
N LEU A 54 3.40 -7.28 3.17
CA LEU A 54 3.95 -8.64 3.25
C LEU A 54 4.96 -8.78 4.38
N SER A 55 5.81 -7.77 4.61
CA SER A 55 6.71 -7.74 5.76
C SER A 55 5.94 -7.74 7.08
N ALA A 56 4.89 -6.92 7.20
CA ALA A 56 4.02 -6.90 8.38
C ALA A 56 3.37 -8.27 8.63
N GLU A 57 2.84 -8.90 7.58
CA GLU A 57 2.21 -10.22 7.67
C GLU A 57 3.22 -11.30 8.06
N SER A 58 4.46 -11.23 7.57
CA SER A 58 5.54 -12.13 7.99
C SER A 58 5.81 -12.02 9.50
N VAL A 59 5.84 -10.80 10.05
CA VAL A 59 5.97 -10.57 11.49
C VAL A 59 4.77 -11.15 12.25
N ARG A 60 3.55 -10.96 11.75
CA ARG A 60 2.33 -11.54 12.35
C ARG A 60 2.42 -13.06 12.40
N LEU A 61 2.76 -13.71 11.29
CA LEU A 61 2.88 -15.16 11.18
C LEU A 61 4.00 -15.70 12.08
N HIS A 62 5.12 -15.00 12.17
CA HIS A 62 6.20 -15.36 13.09
C HIS A 62 5.73 -15.31 14.55
N ALA A 63 5.09 -14.21 14.97
CA ALA A 63 4.56 -14.08 16.33
C ALA A 63 3.51 -15.15 16.65
N GLU A 64 2.64 -15.46 15.68
CA GLU A 64 1.68 -16.56 15.81
C GLU A 64 2.36 -17.92 16.01
N HIS A 65 3.42 -18.21 15.26
CA HIS A 65 4.17 -19.45 15.43
C HIS A 65 4.85 -19.55 16.81
N GLN A 66 5.28 -18.42 17.38
CA GLN A 66 5.81 -18.39 18.75
C GLN A 66 4.73 -18.72 19.80
N TRP A 67 3.48 -18.31 19.56
CA TRP A 67 2.34 -18.72 20.38
C TRP A 67 2.02 -20.21 20.26
N GLN A 68 2.14 -20.79 19.05
CA GLN A 68 1.93 -22.23 18.83
C GLN A 68 3.01 -23.08 19.51
N LYS A 69 4.19 -22.52 19.72
CA LYS A 69 5.32 -23.16 20.42
C LYS A 69 5.36 -22.90 21.92
N ASP A 70 4.33 -22.28 22.48
CA ASP A 70 4.24 -21.91 23.90
C ASP A 70 5.44 -21.07 24.40
N ILE A 71 6.07 -20.29 23.51
CA ILE A 71 7.16 -19.35 23.88
C ILE A 71 6.61 -18.27 24.81
N PHE A 72 5.39 -17.80 24.55
CA PHE A 72 4.65 -16.91 25.44
C PHE A 72 3.77 -17.71 26.39
N GLN A 73 4.32 -18.08 27.55
CA GLN A 73 3.60 -18.86 28.55
C GLN A 73 2.39 -18.10 29.11
N GLN A 74 1.21 -18.73 29.08
CA GLN A 74 -0.04 -18.10 29.54
C GLN A 74 0.00 -17.68 31.01
N SER A 75 0.72 -18.42 31.86
CA SER A 75 0.92 -18.06 33.27
C SER A 75 1.57 -16.68 33.40
N LYS A 76 2.63 -16.42 32.60
CA LYS A 76 3.34 -15.15 32.59
C LYS A 76 2.49 -14.01 32.03
N LEU A 77 1.71 -14.28 30.99
CA LEU A 77 0.76 -13.31 30.44
C LEU A 77 -0.30 -12.89 31.47
N LYS A 78 -0.85 -13.85 32.23
CA LYS A 78 -1.79 -13.58 33.32
C LYS A 78 -1.13 -12.77 34.44
N GLU A 79 0.08 -13.13 34.83
CA GLU A 79 0.85 -12.37 35.83
C GLU A 79 1.03 -10.90 35.40
N TRP A 80 1.47 -10.66 34.15
CA TRP A 80 1.58 -9.31 33.62
C TRP A 80 0.24 -8.58 33.59
N ALA A 81 -0.84 -9.24 33.18
CA ALA A 81 -2.18 -8.65 33.19
C ALA A 81 -2.63 -8.24 34.60
N HIS A 82 -2.45 -9.11 35.60
CA HIS A 82 -2.79 -8.83 37.00
C HIS A 82 -1.93 -7.72 37.61
N ALA A 83 -0.67 -7.63 37.20
CA ALA A 83 0.23 -6.56 37.61
C ALA A 83 -0.03 -5.22 36.89
N GLY A 84 -1.01 -5.15 35.99
CA GLY A 84 -1.31 -3.94 35.20
C GLY A 84 -0.34 -3.67 34.05
N ASN A 85 0.56 -4.62 33.73
CA ASN A 85 1.53 -4.51 32.64
C ASN A 85 0.90 -4.84 31.28
N THR A 86 -0.12 -4.09 30.89
CA THR A 86 -0.89 -4.32 29.65
C THR A 86 -0.02 -4.28 28.41
N ASP A 87 0.98 -3.40 28.36
CA ASP A 87 1.86 -3.24 27.20
C ASP A 87 2.70 -4.50 26.92
N HIS A 88 3.09 -5.22 27.97
CA HIS A 88 3.81 -6.48 27.83
C HIS A 88 2.91 -7.54 27.20
N VAL A 89 1.65 -7.63 27.66
CA VAL A 89 0.66 -8.56 27.11
C VAL A 89 0.37 -8.22 25.65
N MET A 90 0.08 -6.95 25.35
CA MET A 90 -0.23 -6.49 23.99
C MET A 90 0.92 -6.75 23.02
N SER A 91 2.16 -6.56 23.47
CA SER A 91 3.36 -6.80 22.64
C SER A 91 3.54 -8.26 22.23
N THR A 92 2.86 -9.20 22.88
CA THR A 92 2.83 -10.61 22.47
C THR A 92 1.78 -10.92 21.42
N ILE A 93 0.77 -10.05 21.23
CA ILE A 93 -0.34 -10.31 20.32
C ILE A 93 0.13 -10.15 18.87
N PRO A 94 -0.02 -11.17 17.99
CA PRO A 94 0.57 -11.15 16.65
C PRO A 94 0.25 -9.93 15.79
N ILE A 95 -1.02 -9.50 15.77
CA ILE A 95 -1.43 -8.34 14.96
C ILE A 95 -0.83 -7.03 15.50
N ILE A 96 -0.64 -6.93 16.82
CA ILE A 96 -0.03 -5.74 17.45
C ILE A 96 1.46 -5.70 17.11
N SER A 97 2.17 -6.84 17.20
CA SER A 97 3.58 -6.92 16.82
C SER A 97 3.80 -6.53 15.35
N ALA A 98 2.94 -6.99 14.46
CA ALA A 98 2.97 -6.63 13.04
C ALA A 98 2.77 -5.12 12.82
N MET A 99 1.74 -4.54 13.43
CA MET A 99 1.48 -3.09 13.35
C MET A 99 2.65 -2.27 13.89
N ALA A 100 3.15 -2.63 15.07
CA ALA A 100 4.27 -1.94 15.71
C ALA A 100 5.56 -2.00 14.87
N SER A 101 5.80 -3.11 14.15
CA SER A 101 6.97 -3.27 13.28
C SER A 101 7.00 -2.29 12.10
N ILE A 102 5.83 -1.86 11.63
CA ILE A 102 5.71 -0.91 10.51
C ILE A 102 5.56 0.52 11.00
N GLN A 103 4.86 0.74 12.11
CA GLN A 103 4.43 2.06 12.52
C GLN A 103 5.59 3.02 12.85
N ASN A 104 6.73 2.51 13.30
CA ASN A 104 7.93 3.31 13.46
C ASN A 104 8.51 3.72 12.10
N SER A 105 8.60 2.79 11.16
CA SER A 105 9.10 3.06 9.81
C SER A 105 8.17 3.98 9.02
N ALA A 106 6.85 3.89 9.23
CA ALA A 106 5.83 4.69 8.56
C ALA A 106 6.05 6.21 8.73
N LYS A 107 6.60 6.65 9.88
CA LYS A 107 6.85 8.06 10.17
C LYS A 107 7.80 8.73 9.17
N ASP A 108 8.75 7.97 8.63
CA ASP A 108 9.83 8.48 7.78
C ASP A 108 9.70 8.03 6.31
N SER A 109 8.66 7.27 5.95
CA SER A 109 8.60 6.53 4.67
C SER A 109 7.55 7.02 3.67
N GLY A 110 6.92 8.17 3.93
CA GLY A 110 6.04 8.84 2.96
C GLY A 110 4.73 8.11 2.65
N PHE A 111 4.36 7.10 3.45
CA PHE A 111 3.08 6.40 3.36
C PHE A 111 2.35 6.38 4.70
N LEU A 112 1.03 6.25 4.65
CA LEU A 112 0.20 5.97 5.82
C LEU A 112 0.00 4.45 5.93
N PHE A 113 0.21 3.89 7.12
CA PHE A 113 -0.12 2.51 7.43
C PHE A 113 -1.23 2.44 8.48
N LYS A 114 -2.30 1.72 8.16
CA LYS A 114 -3.46 1.53 9.04
C LYS A 114 -4.00 0.12 8.87
N VAL A 115 -4.56 -0.43 9.94
CA VAL A 115 -5.29 -1.71 9.92
C VAL A 115 -6.76 -1.41 10.17
N PRO A 116 -7.53 -1.00 9.15
CA PRO A 116 -8.92 -0.61 9.33
C PRO A 116 -9.80 -1.83 9.62
N THR A 117 -10.81 -1.64 10.46
CA THR A 117 -11.82 -2.66 10.79
C THR A 117 -13.16 -2.02 11.10
N LEU A 118 -14.24 -2.78 10.90
CA LEU A 118 -15.61 -2.35 11.18
C LEU A 118 -15.90 -2.28 12.68
N THR A 119 -15.25 -3.14 13.47
CA THR A 119 -15.47 -3.28 14.92
C THR A 119 -14.15 -3.23 15.67
N PRO A 120 -13.47 -2.06 15.69
CA PRO A 120 -12.14 -1.96 16.28
C PRO A 120 -12.16 -2.04 17.80
N ARG A 121 -11.14 -2.70 18.37
CA ARG A 121 -10.77 -2.54 19.80
C ARG A 121 -10.13 -1.16 20.05
N ASN A 122 -9.33 -0.67 19.10
CA ASN A 122 -8.72 0.66 19.13
C ASN A 122 -9.49 1.60 18.17
N PRO A 123 -10.20 2.64 18.65
CA PRO A 123 -10.98 3.55 17.80
C PRO A 123 -10.21 4.16 16.62
N ALA A 124 -8.88 4.31 16.72
CA ALA A 124 -8.04 4.80 15.61
C ALA A 124 -8.06 3.88 14.37
N ASN A 125 -8.44 2.61 14.54
CA ASN A 125 -8.59 1.63 13.46
C ASN A 125 -10.01 1.58 12.89
N MET A 126 -10.92 2.48 13.28
CA MET A 126 -12.25 2.54 12.70
C MET A 126 -12.14 2.80 11.19
N ALA A 127 -12.76 1.93 10.40
CA ALA A 127 -12.81 2.07 8.96
C ALA A 127 -13.68 3.28 8.57
N ASP A 128 -13.18 4.15 7.69
CA ASP A 128 -13.97 5.22 7.07
C ASP A 128 -14.84 4.69 5.91
N ALA A 129 -15.53 5.57 5.18
CA ALA A 129 -16.41 5.14 4.09
C ALA A 129 -15.67 4.43 2.94
N PHE A 130 -14.46 4.88 2.61
CA PHE A 130 -13.64 4.30 1.54
C PHE A 130 -13.09 2.93 1.96
N GLU A 131 -12.54 2.85 3.17
CA GLU A 131 -12.02 1.61 3.75
C GLU A 131 -13.12 0.57 3.96
N ARG A 132 -14.34 0.98 4.36
CA ARG A 132 -15.49 0.07 4.48
C ARG A 132 -15.88 -0.56 3.14
N ALA A 133 -15.87 0.23 2.06
CA ALA A 133 -16.14 -0.29 0.72
C ALA A 133 -15.04 -1.27 0.27
N ALA A 134 -13.77 -0.96 0.55
CA ALA A 134 -12.65 -1.85 0.28
C ALA A 134 -12.75 -3.18 1.07
N LEU A 135 -13.09 -3.12 2.36
CA LEU A 135 -13.32 -4.29 3.20
C LEU A 135 -14.48 -5.16 2.67
N ALA A 136 -15.57 -4.54 2.21
CA ALA A 136 -16.68 -5.25 1.60
C ALA A 136 -16.26 -5.99 0.33
N LYS A 137 -15.59 -5.32 -0.62
CA LYS A 137 -15.06 -5.94 -1.84
C LYS A 137 -14.12 -7.11 -1.55
N LEU A 138 -13.17 -6.92 -0.62
CA LEU A 138 -12.24 -7.97 -0.20
C LEU A 138 -12.98 -9.21 0.35
N SER A 139 -14.05 -8.99 1.11
CA SER A 139 -14.87 -10.05 1.71
C SER A 139 -15.76 -10.75 0.68
N ASP A 140 -16.56 -9.99 -0.05
CA ASP A 140 -17.59 -10.50 -0.96
C ASP A 140 -16.98 -11.27 -2.14
N GLU A 141 -15.82 -10.83 -2.64
CA GLU A 141 -15.11 -11.45 -3.75
C GLU A 141 -13.97 -12.38 -3.29
N ASN A 142 -13.73 -12.50 -1.97
CA ASN A 142 -12.63 -13.28 -1.38
C ASN A 142 -11.24 -12.98 -1.99
N LEU A 143 -10.97 -11.70 -2.22
CA LEU A 143 -9.71 -11.24 -2.82
C LEU A 143 -8.54 -11.37 -1.83
N ASN A 144 -7.34 -11.59 -2.35
CA ASN A 144 -6.11 -11.62 -1.55
C ASN A 144 -5.42 -10.26 -1.43
N GLU A 145 -5.82 -9.32 -2.28
CA GLU A 145 -5.33 -7.96 -2.35
C GLU A 145 -6.34 -7.12 -3.13
N LEU A 146 -6.34 -5.82 -2.89
CA LEU A 146 -7.15 -4.85 -3.60
C LEU A 146 -6.35 -3.56 -3.76
N ILE A 147 -6.39 -2.97 -4.95
CA ILE A 147 -5.77 -1.67 -5.23
C ILE A 147 -6.89 -0.71 -5.60
N GLU A 148 -7.00 0.39 -4.89
CA GLU A 148 -8.01 1.42 -5.12
C GLU A 148 -7.36 2.79 -5.26
N PHE A 149 -7.94 3.62 -6.11
CA PHE A 149 -7.49 4.99 -6.33
C PHE A 149 -8.51 5.94 -5.72
N ASP A 150 -8.04 6.80 -4.83
CA ASP A 150 -8.81 7.93 -4.35
C ASP A 150 -8.43 9.15 -5.20
N GLU A 151 -9.21 9.40 -6.24
CA GLU A 151 -9.00 10.53 -7.16
C GLU A 151 -9.19 11.88 -6.47
N ALA A 152 -10.05 11.95 -5.45
CA ALA A 152 -10.32 13.20 -4.73
C ALA A 152 -9.10 13.67 -3.94
N HIS A 153 -8.34 12.73 -3.37
CA HIS A 153 -7.12 13.02 -2.62
C HIS A 153 -5.83 12.73 -3.41
N ASN A 154 -5.94 12.25 -4.65
CA ASN A 154 -4.83 11.81 -5.50
C ASN A 154 -3.90 10.81 -4.78
N THR A 155 -4.51 9.79 -4.16
CA THR A 155 -3.77 8.73 -3.44
C THR A 155 -4.08 7.35 -4.00
N VAL A 156 -3.10 6.45 -3.92
CA VAL A 156 -3.25 5.04 -4.24
C VAL A 156 -3.21 4.22 -2.95
N HIS A 157 -4.17 3.33 -2.80
CA HIS A 157 -4.34 2.50 -1.61
C HIS A 157 -4.16 1.04 -2.00
N TYR A 158 -3.22 0.37 -1.33
CA TYR A 158 -3.06 -1.07 -1.43
C TYR A 158 -3.62 -1.70 -0.14
N PHE A 159 -4.61 -2.57 -0.31
CA PHE A 159 -5.23 -3.31 0.78
C PHE A 159 -4.84 -4.78 0.70
N ARG A 160 -4.54 -5.35 1.87
CA ARG A 160 -4.35 -6.79 2.07
C ARG A 160 -5.22 -7.23 3.25
N PRO A 161 -6.12 -8.22 3.08
CA PRO A 161 -6.97 -8.67 4.17
C PRO A 161 -6.15 -9.40 5.23
N VAL A 162 -6.45 -9.12 6.50
CA VAL A 162 -5.99 -9.93 7.63
C VAL A 162 -7.04 -10.99 7.88
N ARG A 163 -6.71 -12.25 7.60
CA ARG A 163 -7.61 -13.38 7.86
C ARG A 163 -7.35 -13.93 9.26
N MET A 164 -8.41 -14.10 10.04
CA MET A 164 -8.31 -14.65 11.38
C MET A 164 -7.87 -16.12 11.32
N SER A 165 -6.90 -16.46 12.15
CA SER A 165 -6.44 -17.83 12.39
C SER A 165 -6.90 -18.31 13.77
N GLU A 166 -6.64 -19.58 14.11
CA GLU A 166 -6.99 -20.14 15.42
C GLU A 166 -6.36 -19.38 16.59
N SER A 167 -5.14 -18.88 16.43
CA SER A 167 -4.48 -18.08 17.48
C SER A 167 -5.22 -16.77 17.75
N CYS A 168 -5.88 -16.19 16.73
CA CYS A 168 -6.65 -14.96 16.86
C CYS A 168 -7.92 -15.17 17.72
N LEU A 169 -8.52 -16.35 17.64
CA LEU A 169 -9.73 -16.72 18.39
C LEU A 169 -9.48 -16.85 19.90
N LYS A 170 -8.23 -16.92 20.35
CA LYS A 170 -7.90 -16.88 21.78
C LYS A 170 -8.32 -15.56 22.45
N CYS A 171 -8.45 -14.47 21.68
CA CYS A 171 -8.88 -13.17 22.18
C CYS A 171 -10.13 -12.60 21.48
N HIS A 172 -10.50 -13.14 20.33
CA HIS A 172 -11.60 -12.70 19.49
C HIS A 172 -12.70 -13.75 19.27
N GLY A 173 -12.63 -14.89 19.98
CA GLY A 173 -13.67 -15.91 20.04
C GLY A 173 -14.52 -15.84 21.30
#